data_AF-A0A3M1BRQ8-F1
#
_entry.id   AF-A0A3M1BRQ8-F1
#
_cell.length_a   1.000
_cell.length_b   1.000
_cell.length_c   1.000
_cell.angle_alpha   90.00
_cell.angle_beta   90.00
_cell.angle_gamma   90.00
#
_symmetry.space_group_name_H-M   'P 1'
#
loop_
_entity.id
_entity.type
_entity.pdbx_description
1 polymer ?
#
loop_
_entity_poly.entity_id
_entity_poly.type
_entity_poly.pdbx_seq_one_letter_code
_entity_poly.pdbx_strand_id
1 'polypeptide(L)'
;MLKQQLTQKLQQKLSPQQIQLMKLLQIPTAVLDQRIKEELEANPALEEGDTEEEDDILEMARSEEKSEAESEDSDDQTSELDDMDQDELPPEEEVPLDDYLNDYMEDDEASYKTRGDSYQAEDEGKTLPIAVENTYHEYLEQQLGMLDFKDEKDEIIARQIVGSIDEDGYLRRELDAILDDLLFSQGVEATKEELEYWLSKIQRFDPPGTGARNLQECLLLQL
;
A
#
# COMPACT_ATOMS: atom_id res chain seq x y z
N MET A 1 29.57 -74.68 15.65
CA MET A 1 29.74 -73.21 15.58
C MET A 1 28.37 -72.57 15.74
N LEU A 2 28.15 -71.83 16.83
CA LEU A 2 26.85 -71.23 17.14
C LEU A 2 26.81 -69.82 16.53
N LYS A 3 25.90 -69.59 15.57
CA LYS A 3 25.76 -68.31 14.88
C LYS A 3 24.89 -67.39 15.72
N GLN A 4 25.50 -66.48 16.46
CA GLN A 4 24.77 -65.39 17.13
C GLN A 4 24.39 -64.33 16.08
N GLN A 5 23.11 -64.02 15.97
CA GLN A 5 22.62 -62.83 15.25
C GLN A 5 22.13 -61.81 16.27
N LEU A 6 22.70 -60.62 16.22
CA LEU A 6 22.27 -59.46 17.00
C LEU A 6 21.37 -58.61 16.11
N THR A 7 20.08 -58.55 16.42
CA THR A 7 19.13 -57.63 15.78
C THR A 7 18.99 -56.38 16.63
N GLN A 8 19.54 -55.26 16.18
CA GLN A 8 19.36 -53.96 16.83
C GLN A 8 18.07 -53.32 16.29
N LYS A 9 17.06 -53.15 17.15
CA LYS A 9 15.79 -52.52 16.79
C LYS A 9 15.82 -51.08 17.30
N LEU A 10 16.05 -50.12 16.40
CA LEU A 10 16.05 -48.70 16.73
C LEU A 10 14.60 -48.26 16.95
N GLN A 11 14.19 -48.03 18.20
CA GLN A 11 12.89 -47.43 18.53
C GLN A 11 13.10 -45.94 18.81
N GLN A 12 12.87 -45.11 17.80
CA GLN A 12 12.78 -43.66 18.02
C GLN A 12 11.47 -43.38 18.77
N LYS A 13 11.57 -42.89 20.01
CA LYS A 13 10.41 -42.37 20.74
C LYS A 13 10.25 -40.92 20.32
N LEU A 14 9.33 -40.65 19.38
CA LEU A 14 8.90 -39.29 19.10
C LEU A 14 8.35 -38.67 20.39
N SER A 15 8.79 -37.45 20.69
CA SER A 15 8.29 -36.74 21.85
C SER A 15 6.80 -36.40 21.64
N PRO A 16 5.97 -36.38 22.69
CA PRO A 16 4.57 -35.99 22.58
C PRO A 16 4.38 -34.62 21.90
N GLN A 17 5.31 -33.69 22.12
CA GLN A 17 5.32 -32.36 21.47
C GLN A 17 5.55 -32.44 19.95
N GLN A 18 6.45 -33.32 19.49
CA GLN A 18 6.69 -33.52 18.06
C GLN A 18 5.47 -34.11 17.34
N ILE A 19 4.70 -34.95 18.03
CA ILE A 19 3.45 -35.52 17.49
C ILE A 19 2.37 -34.44 17.39
N GLN A 20 2.29 -33.53 18.37
CA GLN A 20 1.33 -32.43 18.36
C GLN A 20 1.62 -31.43 17.23
N LEU A 21 2.90 -31.08 17.03
CA LEU A 21 3.33 -30.21 15.94
C LEU A 21 3.02 -30.80 14.56
N MET A 22 3.36 -32.09 14.36
CA MET A 22 3.04 -32.81 13.13
C MET A 22 1.53 -32.84 12.85
N LYS A 23 0.70 -32.99 13.89
CA LYS A 23 -0.76 -32.96 13.75
C LYS A 23 -1.26 -31.57 13.34
N LEU A 24 -0.69 -30.50 13.89
CA LEU A 24 -1.09 -29.12 13.54
C LEU A 24 -0.80 -28.81 12.06
N LEU A 25 0.38 -29.20 11.58
CA LEU A 25 0.82 -28.98 10.18
C LEU A 25 0.06 -29.82 9.14
N GLN A 26 -0.54 -30.95 9.56
CA GLN A 26 -1.22 -31.88 8.65
C GLN A 26 -2.73 -31.64 8.53
N ILE A 27 -3.30 -30.69 9.29
CA ILE A 27 -4.73 -30.39 9.25
C ILE A 27 -5.02 -29.35 8.16
N PRO A 28 -6.05 -29.54 7.30
CA PRO A 28 -6.49 -28.51 6.36
C PRO A 28 -6.91 -27.24 7.09
N THR A 29 -6.58 -26.07 6.54
CA THR A 29 -6.84 -24.75 7.17
C THR A 29 -8.29 -24.59 7.66
N ALA A 30 -9.27 -25.05 6.87
CA ALA A 30 -10.69 -25.00 7.26
C ALA A 30 -11.05 -25.83 8.51
N VAL A 31 -10.31 -26.91 8.80
CA VAL A 31 -10.51 -27.75 10.00
C VAL A 31 -9.68 -27.20 11.17
N LEU A 32 -8.59 -26.49 10.89
CA LEU A 32 -7.77 -25.82 11.90
C LEU A 32 -8.58 -24.72 12.59
N ASP A 33 -9.31 -23.89 11.85
CA ASP A 33 -10.13 -22.82 12.42
C ASP A 33 -11.21 -23.36 13.36
N GLN A 34 -11.86 -24.46 12.97
CA GLN A 34 -12.85 -25.13 13.81
C GLN A 34 -12.21 -25.66 15.10
N ARG A 35 -10.98 -26.18 14.99
CA ARG A 35 -10.23 -26.68 16.14
C ARG A 35 -9.76 -25.56 17.06
N ILE A 36 -9.34 -24.42 16.52
CA ILE A 36 -8.98 -23.23 17.29
C ILE A 36 -10.19 -22.74 18.10
N LYS A 37 -11.39 -22.70 17.48
CA LYS A 37 -12.63 -22.35 18.17
C LYS A 37 -12.99 -23.32 19.29
N GLU A 38 -12.89 -24.62 19.05
CA GLU A 38 -13.13 -25.64 20.09
C GLU A 38 -12.14 -25.51 21.27
N GLU A 39 -10.87 -25.21 21.00
CA GLU A 39 -9.86 -25.03 22.04
C GLU A 39 -10.02 -23.68 22.78
N LEU A 40 -10.52 -22.63 22.11
CA LEU A 40 -10.86 -21.34 22.71
C LEU A 40 -12.06 -21.47 23.67
N GLU A 41 -13.08 -22.27 23.33
CA GLU A 41 -14.20 -22.59 24.22
C GLU A 41 -13.79 -23.47 25.41
N ALA A 42 -12.84 -24.39 25.20
CA ALA A 42 -12.40 -25.33 26.23
C ALA A 42 -11.36 -24.74 27.20
N ASN A 43 -10.59 -23.75 26.75
CA ASN A 43 -9.52 -23.14 27.54
C ASN A 43 -9.94 -21.76 28.06
N PRO A 44 -10.34 -21.64 29.35
CA PRO A 44 -10.79 -20.38 29.92
C PRO A 44 -9.69 -19.31 30.08
N ALA A 45 -8.44 -19.61 29.70
CA ALA A 45 -7.34 -18.63 29.66
C ALA A 45 -7.09 -18.05 28.26
N LEU A 46 -7.81 -18.53 27.23
CA LEU A 46 -7.76 -17.98 25.88
C LEU A 46 -8.92 -16.99 25.69
N GLU A 47 -8.61 -15.84 25.09
CA GLU A 47 -9.55 -14.80 24.70
C GLU A 47 -9.38 -14.55 23.19
N GLU A 48 -10.46 -14.16 22.51
CA GLU A 48 -10.37 -13.70 21.12
C GLU A 48 -9.71 -12.32 21.15
N GLY A 49 -8.60 -12.14 20.43
CA GLY A 49 -7.87 -10.87 20.45
C GLY A 49 -8.76 -9.76 19.90
N ASP A 50 -8.74 -8.59 20.55
CA ASP A 50 -9.28 -7.38 19.94
C ASP A 50 -8.41 -7.03 18.73
N THR A 51 -9.03 -6.58 17.63
CA THR A 51 -8.35 -6.32 16.35
C THR A 51 -7.17 -5.35 16.44
N GLU A 52 -7.11 -4.53 17.49
CA GLU A 52 -6.00 -3.61 17.77
C GLU A 52 -4.76 -4.32 18.33
N GLU A 53 -4.93 -5.40 19.11
CA GLU A 53 -3.83 -6.18 19.70
C GLU A 53 -3.25 -7.21 18.72
N GLU A 54 -4.04 -7.68 17.74
CA GLU A 54 -3.56 -8.62 16.71
C GLU A 54 -2.48 -8.01 15.81
N ASP A 55 -2.62 -6.73 15.47
CA ASP A 55 -1.69 -5.98 14.64
C ASP A 55 -0.34 -5.75 15.34
N ASP A 56 -0.35 -5.44 16.65
CA ASP A 56 0.86 -5.28 17.48
C ASP A 56 1.71 -6.57 17.53
N ILE A 57 1.06 -7.74 17.64
CA ILE A 57 1.74 -9.05 17.73
C ILE A 57 2.37 -9.43 16.38
N LEU A 58 1.69 -9.13 15.26
CA LEU A 58 2.19 -9.35 13.91
C LEU A 58 3.38 -8.44 13.57
N GLU A 59 3.39 -7.21 14.07
CA GLU A 59 4.49 -6.25 13.89
C GLU A 59 5.75 -6.67 14.68
N MET A 60 5.56 -7.23 15.89
CA MET A 60 6.65 -7.74 16.71
C MET A 60 7.32 -8.99 16.07
N ALA A 61 6.55 -9.87 15.43
CA ALA A 61 7.10 -11.04 14.72
C ALA A 61 7.91 -10.66 13.46
N ARG A 62 7.49 -9.62 12.73
CA ARG A 62 8.21 -9.12 11.54
C ARG A 62 9.52 -8.39 11.88
N SER A 63 9.58 -7.75 13.05
CA SER A 63 10.78 -7.04 13.48
C SER A 63 11.89 -8.00 13.95
N GLU A 64 11.55 -9.15 14.53
CA GLU A 64 12.53 -10.19 14.87
C GLU A 64 13.21 -10.81 13.62
N GLU A 65 12.46 -11.11 12.56
CA GLU A 65 13.02 -11.63 11.29
C GLU A 65 13.97 -10.63 10.59
N LYS A 66 13.78 -9.33 10.80
CA LYS A 66 14.58 -8.27 10.17
C LYS A 66 15.93 -8.07 10.88
N SER A 67 16.04 -8.45 12.14
CA SER A 67 17.25 -8.29 12.96
C SER A 67 18.37 -9.29 12.61
N GLU A 68 18.03 -10.45 12.03
CA GLU A 68 19.01 -11.48 11.65
C GLU A 68 19.65 -11.25 10.26
N ALA A 69 19.14 -10.30 9.46
CA ALA A 69 19.55 -10.10 8.07
C ALA A 69 20.54 -8.95 7.83
N GLU A 70 20.82 -8.07 8.81
CA GLU A 70 21.61 -6.84 8.61
C GLU A 70 22.93 -6.79 9.40
N SER A 71 23.57 -7.94 9.70
CA SER A 71 24.86 -7.96 10.42
C SER A 71 26.10 -8.30 9.58
N GLU A 72 26.00 -8.21 8.26
CA GLU A 72 27.17 -8.31 7.37
C GLU A 72 27.29 -7.06 6.50
N ASP A 73 28.42 -6.37 6.64
CA ASP A 73 28.99 -5.35 5.76
C ASP A 73 28.78 -3.87 6.13
N SER A 74 29.72 -3.33 6.92
CA SER A 74 30.44 -2.09 6.57
C SER A 74 31.45 -1.74 7.66
N ASP A 75 32.66 -2.28 7.51
CA ASP A 75 33.87 -1.84 8.22
C ASP A 75 34.62 -0.86 7.30
N ASP A 76 35.28 0.13 7.91
CA ASP A 76 36.31 1.02 7.35
C ASP A 76 35.89 2.35 6.67
N GLN A 77 36.00 3.45 7.44
CA GLN A 77 36.80 4.60 7.01
C GLN A 77 37.25 5.43 8.22
N THR A 78 38.50 5.24 8.60
CA THR A 78 39.27 6.16 9.46
C THR A 78 39.84 7.31 8.63
N SER A 79 39.64 8.57 9.06
CA SER A 79 40.55 9.69 8.74
C SER A 79 40.59 10.71 9.89
N GLU A 80 41.47 10.42 10.84
CA GLU A 80 42.49 11.30 11.43
C GLU A 80 42.27 12.83 11.58
N LEU A 81 42.32 13.27 12.87
CA LEU A 81 43.03 14.46 13.42
C LEU A 81 42.39 15.85 13.11
N ASP A 82 42.36 16.88 13.96
CA ASP A 82 43.09 17.25 15.18
C ASP A 82 42.38 18.47 15.83
N ASP A 83 42.69 18.73 17.10
CA ASP A 83 42.64 20.04 17.79
C ASP A 83 41.34 20.88 17.88
N MET A 84 40.69 20.84 19.06
CA MET A 84 39.93 21.98 19.59
C MET A 84 40.70 22.60 20.75
N ASP A 85 41.52 23.59 20.41
CA ASP A 85 42.17 24.51 21.33
C ASP A 85 41.14 25.27 22.18
N GLN A 86 41.39 25.29 23.49
CA GLN A 86 40.90 26.30 24.42
C GLN A 86 41.61 27.60 24.10
N ASP A 87 40.91 28.66 23.71
CA ASP A 87 41.09 30.00 24.27
C ASP A 87 40.20 31.06 23.61
N GLU A 88 39.95 32.12 24.39
CA GLU A 88 39.47 33.46 24.00
C GLU A 88 37.96 33.68 23.79
N LEU A 89 37.25 33.90 24.91
CA LEU A 89 36.09 34.81 24.90
C LEU A 89 36.56 36.21 24.48
N PRO A 90 35.93 36.86 23.48
CA PRO A 90 36.24 38.25 23.13
C PRO A 90 35.83 39.20 24.27
N PRO A 91 36.45 40.40 24.38
CA PRO A 91 36.18 41.33 25.46
C PRO A 91 34.73 41.84 25.40
N GLU A 92 34.15 42.07 26.57
CA GLU A 92 32.83 42.69 26.75
C GLU A 92 32.87 44.13 26.19
N GLU A 93 32.57 44.32 24.91
CA GLU A 93 32.03 45.59 24.43
C GLU A 93 30.62 45.73 25.01
N GLU A 94 30.38 46.82 25.76
CA GLU A 94 29.04 47.20 26.24
C GLU A 94 28.17 47.55 25.02
N VAL A 95 27.64 46.53 24.34
CA VAL A 95 26.60 46.69 23.34
C VAL A 95 25.35 47.16 24.09
N PRO A 96 24.75 48.32 23.74
CA PRO A 96 23.51 48.76 24.36
C PRO A 96 22.48 47.64 24.30
N LEU A 97 21.84 47.33 25.43
CA LEU A 97 20.85 46.25 25.52
C LEU A 97 19.71 46.39 24.48
N ASP A 98 19.45 47.63 24.05
CA ASP A 98 18.51 47.95 22.97
C ASP A 98 18.95 47.42 21.59
N ASP A 99 20.25 47.45 21.25
CA ASP A 99 20.75 46.93 19.96
C ASP A 99 20.71 45.40 19.92
N TYR A 100 21.01 44.74 21.03
CA TYR A 100 20.89 43.28 21.16
C TYR A 100 19.44 42.80 21.08
N LEU A 101 18.50 43.55 21.68
CA LEU A 101 17.07 43.27 21.59
C LEU A 101 16.54 43.51 20.17
N ASN A 102 17.03 44.52 19.46
CA ASN A 102 16.61 44.79 18.09
C ASN A 102 17.07 43.69 17.13
N ASP A 103 18.31 43.23 17.25
CA ASP A 103 18.84 42.13 16.43
C ASP A 103 18.09 40.81 16.70
N TYR A 104 17.73 40.54 17.97
CA TYR A 104 16.91 39.38 18.36
C TYR A 104 15.45 39.46 17.90
N MET A 105 14.93 40.67 17.64
CA MET A 105 13.58 40.87 17.10
C MET A 105 13.55 40.91 15.57
N GLU A 106 14.68 41.21 14.92
CA GLU A 106 14.81 41.29 13.47
C GLU A 106 15.22 39.94 12.86
N ASP A 107 15.96 39.09 13.59
CA ASP A 107 16.37 37.75 13.14
C ASP A 107 15.51 36.62 13.77
N ASP A 108 14.62 36.10 12.93
CA ASP A 108 14.00 34.78 13.03
C ASP A 108 12.81 34.55 13.99
N GLU A 109 11.62 34.90 13.47
CA GLU A 109 10.34 34.33 13.88
C GLU A 109 10.22 32.80 13.58
N ALA A 110 11.29 32.18 13.07
CA ALA A 110 11.35 30.77 12.68
C ALA A 110 12.08 29.85 13.70
N SER A 111 12.97 30.38 14.54
CA SER A 111 13.84 29.54 15.40
C SER A 111 13.12 28.89 16.58
N TYR A 112 12.09 29.53 17.12
CA TYR A 112 11.30 28.98 18.23
C TYR A 112 10.29 27.92 17.77
N LYS A 113 9.88 27.93 16.49
CA LYS A 113 8.96 26.93 15.91
C LYS A 113 9.67 25.60 15.64
N THR A 114 10.94 25.64 15.27
CA THR A 114 11.73 24.43 14.95
C THR A 114 12.33 23.75 16.19
N ARG A 115 12.45 24.45 17.32
CA ARG A 115 13.08 23.93 18.54
C ARG A 115 12.12 23.26 19.54
N GLY A 116 10.81 23.47 19.38
CA GLY A 116 9.78 22.89 20.26
C GLY A 116 9.32 21.48 19.86
N ASP A 117 9.57 21.06 18.61
CA ASP A 117 8.95 19.87 18.03
C ASP A 117 9.76 18.58 18.21
N SER A 118 11.00 18.67 18.70
CA SER A 118 11.90 17.50 18.74
C SER A 118 11.73 16.58 19.95
N TYR A 119 10.93 16.95 20.96
CA TYR A 119 10.73 16.14 22.18
C TYR A 119 9.28 15.63 22.37
N GLN A 120 8.38 15.94 21.43
CA GLN A 120 6.97 15.51 21.48
C GLN A 120 6.54 14.67 20.26
N ALA A 121 7.42 14.51 19.26
CA ALA A 121 7.10 13.86 17.98
C ALA A 121 7.39 12.33 17.95
N GLU A 122 7.65 11.68 19.08
CA GLU A 122 7.85 10.22 19.11
C GLU A 122 6.57 9.43 19.45
N ASP A 123 5.51 10.09 19.93
CA ASP A 123 4.26 9.44 20.39
C ASP A 123 2.97 10.07 19.80
N GLU A 124 3.09 10.89 18.75
CA GLU A 124 1.95 11.19 17.90
C GLU A 124 1.89 10.11 16.83
N GLY A 125 0.98 9.15 17.04
CA GLY A 125 0.76 7.96 16.23
C GLY A 125 1.14 8.17 14.78
N LYS A 126 2.25 7.54 14.37
CA LYS A 126 2.62 7.37 12.96
C LYS A 126 1.49 6.55 12.33
N THR A 127 0.44 7.24 11.91
CA THR A 127 -0.62 6.62 11.12
C THR A 127 0.08 6.08 9.88
N LEU A 128 0.05 4.75 9.75
CA LEU A 128 0.50 4.09 8.53
C LEU A 128 -0.28 4.76 7.38
N PRO A 129 0.39 5.37 6.39
CA PRO A 129 -0.32 5.97 5.29
C PRO A 129 -1.10 4.87 4.58
N ILE A 130 -2.43 4.94 4.64
CA ILE A 130 -3.30 4.03 3.91
C ILE A 130 -3.02 4.25 2.43
N ALA A 131 -2.58 3.20 1.75
CA ALA A 131 -2.42 3.23 0.30
C ALA A 131 -3.80 3.42 -0.33
N VAL A 132 -4.01 4.57 -0.97
CA VAL A 132 -5.20 4.80 -1.80
C VAL A 132 -4.95 4.07 -3.12
N GLU A 133 -5.56 2.90 -3.27
CA GLU A 133 -5.58 2.20 -4.55
C GLU A 133 -6.73 2.76 -5.40
N ASN A 134 -6.42 3.24 -6.60
CA ASN A 134 -7.46 3.64 -7.56
C ASN A 134 -7.98 2.38 -8.25
N THR A 135 -9.30 2.29 -8.39
CA THR A 135 -9.93 1.25 -9.19
C THR A 135 -9.64 1.45 -10.68
N TYR A 136 -9.74 0.38 -11.47
CA TYR A 136 -9.60 0.46 -12.93
C TYR A 136 -10.54 1.50 -13.54
N HIS A 137 -11.77 1.59 -13.03
CA HIS A 137 -12.74 2.55 -13.51
C HIS A 137 -12.34 4.00 -13.18
N GLU A 138 -11.89 4.27 -11.96
CA GLU A 138 -11.36 5.59 -11.57
C GLU A 138 -10.16 6.00 -12.42
N TYR A 139 -9.30 5.05 -12.78
CA TYR A 139 -8.17 5.33 -13.68
C TYR A 139 -8.63 5.74 -15.09
N LEU A 140 -9.68 5.11 -15.62
CA LEU A 140 -10.29 5.52 -16.89
C LEU A 140 -10.99 6.88 -16.78
N GLU A 141 -11.68 7.16 -15.67
CA GLU A 141 -12.29 8.46 -15.42
C GLU A 141 -11.26 9.59 -15.30
N GLN A 142 -10.12 9.33 -14.68
CA GLN A 142 -9.00 10.28 -14.63
C GLN A 142 -8.48 10.58 -16.04
N GLN A 143 -8.27 9.55 -16.87
CA GLN A 143 -7.86 9.75 -18.27
C GLN A 143 -8.92 10.49 -19.10
N LEU A 144 -10.20 10.21 -18.85
CA LEU A 144 -11.30 10.94 -19.45
C LEU A 144 -11.21 12.43 -19.11
N GLY A 145 -10.94 12.77 -17.85
CA GLY A 145 -10.76 14.15 -17.40
C GLY A 145 -9.54 14.87 -17.99
N MET A 146 -8.59 14.14 -18.59
CA MET A 146 -7.44 14.72 -19.29
C MET A 146 -7.72 15.07 -20.76
N LEU A 147 -8.88 14.66 -21.31
CA LEU A 147 -9.27 15.00 -22.67
C LEU A 147 -9.89 16.41 -22.73
N ASP A 148 -9.60 17.12 -23.81
CA ASP A 148 -10.24 18.40 -24.12
C ASP A 148 -11.64 18.17 -24.71
N PHE A 149 -12.68 18.48 -23.94
CA PHE A 149 -14.06 18.50 -24.42
C PHE A 149 -14.44 19.88 -24.95
N LYS A 150 -15.17 19.92 -26.08
CA LYS A 150 -15.65 21.19 -26.66
C LYS A 150 -17.01 21.59 -26.11
N ASP A 151 -17.87 20.60 -25.90
CA ASP A 151 -19.22 20.76 -25.37
C ASP A 151 -19.42 19.83 -24.15
N GLU A 152 -20.21 20.26 -23.16
CA GLU A 152 -20.57 19.42 -22.00
C GLU A 152 -21.27 18.11 -22.42
N LYS A 153 -21.94 18.13 -23.57
CA LYS A 153 -22.57 16.94 -24.16
C LYS A 153 -21.55 15.85 -24.49
N ASP A 154 -20.39 16.25 -25.01
CA ASP A 154 -19.33 15.31 -25.38
C ASP A 154 -18.77 14.59 -24.15
N GLU A 155 -18.58 15.33 -23.06
CA GLU A 155 -18.12 14.79 -21.78
C GLU A 155 -19.13 13.76 -21.23
N ILE A 156 -20.42 14.08 -21.30
CA ILE A 156 -21.51 13.17 -20.90
C ILE A 156 -21.47 11.87 -21.72
N ILE A 157 -21.36 11.98 -23.05
CA ILE A 157 -21.31 10.82 -23.94
C ILE A 157 -20.10 9.95 -23.60
N ALA A 158 -18.92 10.56 -23.47
CA ALA A 158 -17.69 9.83 -23.23
C ALA A 158 -17.70 9.17 -21.83
N ARG A 159 -18.23 9.84 -20.80
CA ARG A 159 -18.44 9.26 -19.46
C ARG A 159 -19.38 8.07 -19.49
N GLN A 160 -20.47 8.15 -20.25
CA GLN A 160 -21.42 7.04 -20.39
C GLN A 160 -20.77 5.82 -21.07
N ILE A 161 -19.91 6.05 -22.06
CA ILE A 161 -19.16 4.95 -22.72
C ILE A 161 -18.23 4.29 -21.70
N VAL A 162 -17.43 5.08 -20.96
CA VAL A 162 -16.51 4.56 -19.93
C VAL A 162 -17.27 3.80 -18.84
N GLY A 163 -18.42 4.30 -18.39
CA GLY A 163 -19.32 3.62 -17.45
C GLY A 163 -19.97 2.34 -17.98
N SER A 164 -19.90 2.10 -19.29
CA SER A 164 -20.42 0.88 -19.93
C SER A 164 -19.34 -0.18 -20.17
N ILE A 165 -18.07 0.11 -19.83
CA ILE A 165 -16.95 -0.82 -19.93
C ILE A 165 -16.97 -1.76 -18.72
N ASP A 166 -16.78 -3.05 -18.98
CA ASP A 166 -16.74 -4.10 -17.96
C ASP A 166 -15.40 -4.12 -17.21
N GLU A 167 -15.31 -4.86 -16.10
CA GLU A 167 -14.05 -5.02 -15.34
C GLU A 167 -12.93 -5.66 -16.19
N ASP A 168 -13.31 -6.48 -17.18
CA ASP A 168 -12.40 -7.09 -18.15
C ASP A 168 -11.91 -6.10 -19.24
N GLY A 169 -12.40 -4.87 -19.25
CA GLY A 169 -12.05 -3.85 -20.25
C GLY A 169 -12.83 -3.92 -21.58
N TYR A 170 -13.82 -4.80 -21.71
CA TYR A 170 -14.63 -4.94 -22.93
C TYR A 170 -15.91 -4.10 -22.88
N LEU A 171 -16.30 -3.55 -24.05
CA LEU A 171 -17.61 -2.93 -24.25
C LEU A 171 -18.62 -3.97 -24.77
N ARG A 172 -19.35 -4.60 -23.85
CA ARG A 172 -20.35 -5.65 -24.18
C ARG A 172 -21.69 -5.08 -24.66
N ARG A 173 -22.01 -3.86 -24.26
CA ARG A 173 -23.24 -3.17 -24.68
C ARG A 173 -23.14 -2.72 -26.14
N GLU A 174 -24.23 -2.86 -26.87
CA GLU A 174 -24.35 -2.32 -28.22
C GLU A 174 -24.48 -0.79 -28.19
N LEU A 175 -23.90 -0.11 -29.19
CA LEU A 175 -23.94 1.35 -29.26
C LEU A 175 -25.37 1.91 -29.28
N ASP A 176 -26.30 1.19 -29.92
CA ASP A 176 -27.69 1.63 -30.03
C ASP A 176 -28.39 1.62 -28.66
N ALA A 177 -28.03 0.68 -27.77
CA ALA A 177 -28.53 0.67 -26.40
C ALA A 177 -27.93 1.82 -25.56
N ILE A 178 -26.66 2.17 -25.79
CA ILE A 178 -26.01 3.30 -25.11
C ILE A 178 -26.64 4.64 -25.56
N LEU A 179 -27.01 4.76 -26.84
CA LEU A 179 -27.75 5.92 -27.35
C LEU A 179 -29.10 6.08 -26.66
N ASP A 180 -29.87 5.00 -26.56
CA ASP A 180 -31.15 5.00 -25.85
C ASP A 180 -30.96 5.41 -24.39
N ASP A 181 -29.97 4.84 -23.70
CA ASP A 181 -29.65 5.19 -22.30
C ASP A 181 -29.28 6.68 -22.15
N LEU A 182 -28.52 7.27 -23.08
CA LEU A 182 -28.19 8.71 -23.09
C LEU A 182 -29.44 9.58 -23.24
N LEU A 183 -30.35 9.17 -24.13
CA LEU A 183 -31.62 9.87 -24.36
C LEU A 183 -32.52 9.81 -23.12
N PHE A 184 -32.64 8.65 -22.47
CA PHE A 184 -33.55 8.47 -21.33
C PHE A 184 -32.99 8.99 -20.00
N SER A 185 -31.70 8.76 -19.73
CA SER A 185 -31.08 9.09 -18.45
C SER A 185 -30.63 10.56 -18.37
N GLN A 186 -29.97 11.05 -19.42
CA GLN A 186 -29.32 12.37 -19.40
C GLN A 186 -30.04 13.38 -20.30
N GLY A 187 -31.03 12.95 -21.10
CA GLY A 187 -31.78 13.82 -22.01
C GLY A 187 -30.92 14.38 -23.14
N VAL A 188 -29.81 13.72 -23.45
CA VAL A 188 -28.86 14.15 -24.48
C VAL A 188 -29.16 13.39 -25.77
N GLU A 189 -29.53 14.14 -26.82
CA GLU A 189 -29.59 13.62 -28.18
C GLU A 189 -28.18 13.51 -28.73
N ALA A 190 -27.67 12.28 -28.81
CA ALA A 190 -26.41 11.94 -29.46
C ALA A 190 -26.67 11.15 -30.74
N THR A 191 -25.77 11.28 -31.70
CA THR A 191 -25.78 10.47 -32.92
C THR A 191 -24.83 9.28 -32.80
N LYS A 192 -25.08 8.23 -33.58
CA LYS A 192 -24.19 7.06 -33.63
C LYS A 192 -22.77 7.42 -34.05
N GLU A 193 -22.62 8.41 -34.93
CA GLU A 193 -21.32 8.89 -35.42
C GLU A 193 -20.51 9.56 -34.30
N GLU A 194 -21.15 10.38 -33.45
CA GLU A 194 -20.50 10.98 -32.27
C GLU A 194 -20.06 9.92 -31.27
N LEU A 195 -20.89 8.89 -31.06
CA LEU A 195 -20.58 7.81 -30.13
C LEU A 195 -19.41 6.95 -30.64
N GLU A 196 -19.35 6.66 -31.95
CA GLU A 196 -18.21 5.99 -32.57
C GLU A 196 -16.94 6.85 -32.54
N TYR A 197 -17.06 8.16 -32.72
CA TYR A 197 -15.94 9.09 -32.58
C TYR A 197 -15.35 9.05 -31.18
N TRP A 198 -16.18 9.18 -30.13
CA TRP A 198 -15.72 9.15 -28.75
C TRP A 198 -15.23 7.76 -28.33
N LEU A 199 -15.86 6.69 -28.80
CA LEU A 199 -15.36 5.34 -28.60
C LEU A 199 -13.94 5.18 -29.15
N SER A 200 -13.66 5.69 -30.35
CA SER A 200 -12.32 5.62 -30.95
C SER A 200 -11.26 6.40 -30.15
N LYS A 201 -11.67 7.42 -29.39
CA LYS A 201 -10.80 8.18 -28.49
C LYS A 201 -10.53 7.39 -27.21
N ILE A 202 -11.58 6.81 -26.62
CA ILE A 202 -11.47 5.99 -25.40
C ILE A 202 -10.66 4.72 -25.66
N GLN A 203 -10.76 4.12 -26.85
CA GLN A 203 -9.97 2.96 -27.25
C GLN A 203 -8.45 3.22 -27.33
N ARG A 204 -8.01 4.48 -27.24
CA ARG A 204 -6.59 4.88 -27.16
C ARG A 204 -6.10 5.08 -25.73
N PHE A 205 -6.94 4.82 -24.73
CA PHE A 205 -6.56 4.91 -23.32
C PHE A 205 -5.57 3.80 -22.95
N ASP A 206 -4.88 4.00 -21.85
CA ASP A 206 -4.01 3.00 -21.22
C ASP A 206 -4.84 2.25 -20.17
N PRO A 207 -4.89 0.91 -20.14
CA PRO A 207 -4.23 -0.07 -20.99
C PRO A 207 -4.79 -0.17 -22.43
N PRO A 208 -3.93 -0.42 -23.44
CA PRO A 208 -4.37 -0.57 -24.83
C PRO A 208 -5.28 -1.79 -25.00
N GLY A 209 -6.35 -1.62 -25.78
CA GLY A 209 -7.39 -2.64 -25.95
C GLY A 209 -8.64 -2.42 -25.08
N THR A 210 -8.64 -1.39 -24.22
CA THR A 210 -9.82 -0.96 -23.47
C THR A 210 -10.95 -0.52 -24.43
N GLY A 211 -12.19 -0.89 -24.14
CA GLY A 211 -13.37 -0.52 -24.95
C GLY A 211 -13.50 -1.30 -26.26
N ALA A 212 -12.79 -2.42 -26.40
CA ALA A 212 -13.00 -3.35 -27.52
C ALA A 212 -14.32 -4.12 -27.38
N ARG A 213 -14.99 -4.44 -28.49
CA ARG A 213 -16.22 -5.25 -28.49
C ARG A 213 -15.94 -6.74 -28.55
N ASN A 214 -14.79 -7.12 -29.10
CA ASN A 214 -14.36 -8.51 -29.23
C ASN A 214 -12.84 -8.64 -29.09
N LEU A 215 -12.37 -9.87 -28.89
CA LEU A 215 -10.94 -10.17 -28.72
C LEU A 215 -10.11 -9.74 -29.94
N GLN A 216 -10.66 -9.87 -31.15
CA GLN A 216 -9.96 -9.49 -32.38
C GLN A 216 -9.69 -7.98 -32.42
N GLU A 217 -10.68 -7.16 -32.08
CA GLU A 217 -10.59 -5.71 -31.98
C GLU A 217 -9.62 -5.31 -30.87
N CYS A 218 -9.68 -5.98 -29.71
CA CYS A 218 -8.74 -5.76 -28.61
C CYS A 218 -7.28 -5.95 -29.06
N LEU A 219 -6.99 -7.05 -29.74
CA LEU A 219 -5.64 -7.32 -30.27
C LEU A 219 -5.22 -6.32 -31.36
N LEU A 220 -6.17 -5.84 -32.17
CA LEU A 220 -5.87 -4.81 -33.19
C LEU A 220 -5.57 -3.45 -32.57
N LEU A 221 -6.20 -3.11 -31.44
CA LEU A 221 -5.94 -1.88 -30.69
C LEU A 221 -4.60 -1.92 -29.94
N GLN A 222 -4.07 -3.11 -29.67
CA GLN A 222 -2.79 -3.31 -28.98
C GLN A 222 -1.56 -3.25 -29.91
N LEU A 223 -1.75 -3.24 -31.23
CA LEU A 223 -0.69 -3.20 -32.24
C LEU A 223 -0.42 -1.79 -32.76
#